data_AF-A0A1E4M072-F1
#
_entry.id   AF-A0A1E4M072-F1
#
_cell.length_a   1.000
_cell.length_b   1.000
_cell.length_c   1.000
_cell.angle_alpha   90.00
_cell.angle_beta   90.00
_cell.angle_gamma   90.00
#
_symmetry.space_group_name_H-M   'P 1'
#
loop_
_entity.id
_entity.type
_entity.pdbx_description
1 polymer ?
#
loop_
_entity_poly.entity_id
_entity_poly.type
_entity_poly.pdbx_seq_one_letter_code
_entity_poly.pdbx_strand_id
1 'polypeptide(L)'
;MTEAAWDAALTSVGARLRALEAIRADFEALIALGTGQALEVIAANVGPQLDAIRATIDQLTADAALAEDIVAAINSGSIPASVVAETAARIWLTPTLRDSWNAKQPGDPTLTALAALTVAADRLIYATAPDAFAVSPLTAIARNLLAAATATAMREVMGAAEDEAVTTALGFRLRFDAAQVLTSPQRTQAHDNLGLGDAALANIGTAEGNVVALDGPSRLPSLDGSQLANVVPAIPVRAFATFKWTGTAVEILASAGIASITRNGVGDYTVTFTEAMPSAHYAVTGSIAAAGGSWLLSPLSPSGLGAPSLMTTTQVRVAVYAYGGGFADPTYAAIQIVGG
;
A
#
# COMPACT_ATOMS: atom_id res chain seq x y z
N MET A 1 137.64 -72.66 -47.68
CA MET A 1 136.41 -73.49 -47.71
C MET A 1 136.30 -74.12 -49.09
N THR A 2 135.93 -75.39 -49.19
CA THR A 2 135.80 -76.10 -50.47
C THR A 2 134.45 -75.81 -51.13
N GLU A 3 134.35 -75.95 -52.46
CA GLU A 3 133.09 -75.80 -53.22
C GLU A 3 131.96 -76.68 -52.62
N ALA A 4 132.29 -77.94 -52.30
CA ALA A 4 131.39 -78.85 -51.61
C ALA A 4 130.86 -78.33 -50.25
N ALA A 5 131.64 -77.52 -49.53
CA ALA A 5 131.20 -76.93 -48.26
C ALA A 5 130.21 -75.77 -48.48
N TRP A 6 130.37 -75.00 -49.57
CA TRP A 6 129.43 -73.94 -49.97
C TRP A 6 128.10 -74.53 -50.47
N ASP A 7 128.14 -75.58 -51.29
CA ASP A 7 126.93 -76.26 -51.76
C ASP A 7 126.12 -76.87 -50.61
N ALA A 8 126.79 -77.50 -49.64
CA ALA A 8 126.14 -78.01 -48.44
C ALA A 8 125.51 -76.90 -47.59
N ALA A 9 126.20 -75.77 -47.42
CA ALA A 9 125.70 -74.61 -46.67
C ALA A 9 124.49 -73.96 -47.36
N LEU A 10 124.55 -73.72 -48.68
CA LEU A 10 123.44 -73.15 -49.46
C LEU A 10 122.23 -74.10 -49.50
N THR A 11 122.46 -75.40 -49.62
CA THR A 11 121.39 -76.41 -49.54
C THR A 11 120.72 -76.41 -48.16
N SER A 12 121.51 -76.30 -47.08
CA SER A 12 121.00 -76.18 -45.70
C SER A 12 120.19 -74.90 -45.50
N VAL A 13 120.68 -73.76 -46.00
CA VAL A 13 119.94 -72.48 -45.96
C VAL A 13 118.62 -72.59 -46.74
N GLY A 14 118.65 -73.16 -47.96
CA GLY A 14 117.45 -73.38 -48.77
C GLY A 14 116.44 -74.34 -48.13
N ALA A 15 116.90 -75.33 -47.37
CA ALA A 15 116.04 -76.20 -46.58
C ALA A 15 115.42 -75.45 -45.38
N ARG A 16 116.21 -74.65 -44.65
CA ARG A 16 115.72 -73.82 -43.53
C ARG A 16 114.74 -72.75 -43.99
N LEU A 17 114.93 -72.16 -45.16
CA LEU A 17 114.03 -71.16 -45.74
C LEU A 17 112.66 -71.77 -46.07
N ARG A 18 112.65 -72.92 -46.76
CA ARG A 18 111.41 -73.67 -47.06
C ARG A 18 110.69 -74.12 -45.78
N ALA A 19 111.42 -74.52 -44.75
CA ALA A 19 110.83 -74.84 -43.45
C ALA A 19 110.20 -73.60 -42.77
N LEU A 20 110.83 -72.43 -42.88
CA LEU A 20 110.28 -71.15 -42.42
C LEU A 20 109.02 -70.73 -43.18
N GLU A 21 109.01 -70.91 -44.50
CA GLU A 21 107.84 -70.65 -45.34
C GLU A 21 106.67 -71.55 -44.97
N ALA A 22 106.92 -72.84 -44.69
CA ALA A 22 105.90 -73.77 -44.21
C ALA A 22 105.34 -73.35 -42.83
N ILE A 23 106.22 -72.99 -41.89
CA ILE A 23 105.81 -72.47 -40.57
C ILE A 23 104.96 -71.19 -40.73
N ARG A 24 105.36 -70.29 -41.63
CA ARG A 24 104.61 -69.06 -41.90
C ARG A 24 103.22 -69.36 -42.46
N ALA A 25 103.11 -70.29 -43.42
CA ALA A 25 101.83 -70.72 -43.97
C ALA A 25 100.93 -71.34 -42.89
N ASP A 26 101.50 -72.16 -42.00
CA ASP A 26 100.77 -72.73 -40.86
C ASP A 26 100.29 -71.65 -39.89
N PHE A 27 101.12 -70.63 -39.60
CA PHE A 27 100.72 -69.49 -38.78
C PHE A 27 99.61 -68.67 -39.44
N GLU A 28 99.70 -68.38 -40.74
CA GLU A 28 98.65 -67.67 -41.48
C GLU A 28 97.34 -68.47 -41.50
N ALA A 29 97.41 -69.80 -41.65
CA ALA A 29 96.27 -70.70 -41.56
C ALA A 29 95.65 -70.74 -40.15
N LEU A 30 96.48 -70.74 -39.10
CA LEU A 30 96.02 -70.68 -37.71
C LEU A 30 95.31 -69.35 -37.41
N ILE A 31 95.84 -68.24 -37.92
CA ILE A 31 95.20 -66.91 -37.78
C ILE A 31 93.85 -66.90 -38.52
N ALA A 32 93.79 -67.40 -39.75
CA ALA A 32 92.56 -67.47 -40.52
C ALA A 32 91.50 -68.35 -39.83
N LEU A 33 91.91 -69.50 -39.31
CA LEU A 33 91.02 -70.39 -38.56
C LEU A 33 90.54 -69.75 -37.26
N GLY A 34 91.47 -69.18 -36.46
CA GLY A 34 91.13 -68.55 -35.19
C GLY A 34 90.24 -67.33 -35.34
N THR A 35 90.49 -66.48 -36.34
CA THR A 35 89.63 -65.33 -36.64
C THR A 35 88.26 -65.74 -37.19
N GLY A 36 88.20 -66.77 -38.04
CA GLY A 36 86.95 -67.35 -38.52
C GLY A 36 86.10 -67.94 -37.39
N GLN A 37 86.70 -68.76 -36.53
CA GLN A 37 86.03 -69.35 -35.36
C GLN A 37 85.57 -68.30 -34.36
N ALA A 38 86.40 -67.27 -34.08
CA ALA A 38 86.01 -66.17 -33.22
C ALA A 38 84.81 -65.39 -33.77
N LEU A 39 84.80 -65.12 -35.07
CA LEU A 39 83.69 -64.44 -35.73
C LEU A 39 82.40 -65.28 -35.71
N GLU A 40 82.50 -66.59 -35.89
CA GLU A 40 81.38 -67.52 -35.81
C GLU A 40 80.76 -67.58 -34.40
N VAL A 41 81.61 -67.66 -33.36
CA VAL A 41 81.16 -67.62 -31.96
C VAL A 41 80.49 -66.27 -31.63
N ILE A 42 81.03 -65.15 -32.11
CA ILE A 42 80.42 -63.84 -31.93
C ILE A 42 79.07 -63.76 -32.66
N ALA A 43 79.00 -64.20 -33.91
CA ALA A 43 77.75 -64.21 -34.68
C ALA A 43 76.66 -65.06 -34.02
N ALA A 44 77.02 -66.24 -33.51
CA ALA A 44 76.08 -67.17 -32.87
C ALA A 44 75.56 -66.67 -31.51
N ASN A 45 76.37 -65.93 -30.75
CA ASN A 45 75.99 -65.50 -29.39
C ASN A 45 75.49 -64.05 -29.33
N VAL A 46 76.09 -63.14 -30.10
CA VAL A 46 75.81 -61.70 -30.03
C VAL A 46 74.76 -61.28 -31.08
N GLY A 47 74.73 -61.93 -32.25
CA GLY A 47 73.73 -61.67 -33.30
C GLY A 47 72.29 -61.78 -32.78
N PRO A 48 71.89 -62.91 -32.19
CA PRO A 48 70.54 -63.08 -31.64
C PRO A 48 70.22 -62.11 -30.49
N GLN A 49 71.21 -61.71 -29.69
CA GLN A 49 71.03 -60.73 -28.62
C GLN A 49 70.73 -59.34 -29.19
N LEU A 50 71.45 -58.93 -30.24
CA LEU A 50 71.21 -57.67 -30.96
C LEU A 50 69.82 -57.65 -31.61
N ASP A 51 69.40 -58.76 -32.22
CA ASP A 51 68.05 -58.88 -32.81
C ASP A 51 66.95 -58.82 -31.75
N ALA A 52 67.15 -59.47 -30.59
CA ALA A 52 66.20 -59.43 -29.48
C ALA A 52 66.10 -58.03 -28.85
N ILE A 53 67.24 -57.34 -28.70
CA ILE A 53 67.28 -55.94 -28.25
C ILE A 53 66.55 -55.06 -29.26
N ARG A 54 66.78 -55.25 -30.56
CA ARG A 54 66.11 -54.49 -31.61
C ARG A 54 64.59 -54.68 -31.56
N ALA A 55 64.12 -55.93 -31.45
CA ALA A 55 62.70 -56.22 -31.32
C ALA A 55 62.08 -55.59 -30.05
N THR A 56 62.83 -55.56 -28.94
CA THR A 56 62.39 -54.91 -27.70
C THR A 56 62.28 -53.40 -27.88
N ILE A 57 63.23 -52.77 -28.55
CA ILE A 57 63.19 -51.33 -28.85
C ILE A 57 62.01 -51.00 -29.76
N ASP A 58 61.78 -51.81 -30.79
CA ASP A 58 60.66 -51.61 -31.71
C ASP A 58 59.31 -51.76 -30.97
N GLN A 59 59.19 -52.71 -30.04
CA GLN A 59 58.01 -52.85 -29.18
C GLN A 59 57.81 -51.67 -28.23
N LEU A 60 58.87 -51.23 -27.53
CA LEU A 60 58.80 -50.08 -26.63
C LEU A 60 58.43 -48.79 -27.37
N THR A 61 58.89 -48.65 -28.61
CA THR A 61 58.54 -47.51 -29.48
C THR A 61 57.05 -47.53 -29.83
N ALA A 62 56.49 -48.71 -30.15
CA ALA A 62 55.07 -48.88 -30.40
C ALA A 62 54.21 -48.62 -29.14
N ASP A 63 54.63 -49.14 -27.99
CA ASP A 63 53.95 -48.93 -26.71
C ASP A 63 53.94 -47.45 -26.29
N ALA A 64 55.05 -46.73 -26.52
CA ALA A 64 55.14 -45.30 -26.23
C ALA A 64 54.20 -44.47 -27.11
N ALA A 65 54.10 -44.77 -28.41
CA ALA A 65 53.17 -44.10 -29.31
C ALA A 65 51.70 -44.29 -28.87
N LEU A 66 51.33 -45.52 -28.48
CA LEU A 66 50.00 -45.79 -27.94
C LEU A 66 49.72 -45.04 -26.62
N ALA A 67 50.72 -44.94 -25.74
CA ALA A 67 50.58 -44.21 -24.49
C ALA A 67 50.40 -42.71 -24.72
N GLU A 68 51.14 -42.11 -25.67
CA GLU A 68 50.98 -40.70 -26.05
C GLU A 68 49.58 -40.41 -26.61
N ASP A 69 49.06 -41.28 -27.49
CA ASP A 69 47.69 -41.17 -28.03
C ASP A 69 46.63 -41.23 -26.91
N ILE A 70 46.79 -42.12 -25.94
CA ILE A 70 45.88 -42.23 -24.78
C ILE A 70 45.92 -40.96 -23.92
N VAL A 71 47.12 -40.44 -23.63
CA VAL A 71 47.27 -39.20 -22.84
C VAL A 71 46.63 -38.01 -23.55
N ALA A 72 46.77 -37.92 -24.87
CA ALA A 72 46.13 -36.88 -25.69
C ALA A 72 44.59 -36.99 -25.64
N ALA A 73 44.04 -38.21 -25.69
CA ALA A 73 42.59 -38.45 -25.58
C ALA A 73 42.04 -38.07 -24.19
N ILE A 74 42.77 -38.37 -23.12
CA ILE A 74 42.41 -37.96 -21.75
C ILE A 74 42.40 -36.44 -21.61
N ASN A 75 43.46 -35.76 -22.06
CA ASN A 75 43.59 -34.31 -21.93
C ASN A 75 42.55 -33.53 -22.77
N SER A 76 42.04 -34.14 -23.85
CA SER A 76 41.02 -33.54 -24.72
C SER A 76 39.57 -33.92 -24.36
N GLY A 77 39.37 -34.74 -23.32
CA GLY A 77 38.03 -35.15 -22.84
C GLY A 77 37.24 -36.02 -23.83
N SER A 78 37.86 -36.46 -24.92
CA SER A 78 37.23 -37.29 -25.96
C SER A 78 37.83 -38.70 -25.87
N ILE A 79 37.19 -39.59 -25.11
CA ILE A 79 37.55 -41.02 -25.11
C ILE A 79 36.67 -41.73 -26.14
N PRO A 80 37.21 -42.20 -27.28
CA PRO A 80 36.44 -42.95 -28.27
C PRO A 80 35.88 -44.26 -27.69
N ALA A 81 34.69 -44.68 -28.11
CA ALA A 81 34.03 -45.88 -27.57
C ALA A 81 34.85 -47.18 -27.75
N SER A 82 35.70 -47.27 -28.78
CA SER A 82 36.65 -48.38 -28.98
C SER A 82 37.74 -48.42 -27.90
N VAL A 83 38.22 -47.25 -27.47
CA VAL A 83 39.13 -47.11 -26.34
C VAL A 83 38.41 -47.51 -25.05
N VAL A 84 37.14 -47.15 -24.87
CA VAL A 84 36.36 -47.61 -23.71
C VAL A 84 36.23 -49.13 -23.67
N ALA A 85 36.08 -49.85 -24.79
CA ALA A 85 35.94 -51.31 -24.75
C ALA A 85 37.24 -52.04 -24.33
N GLU A 86 38.39 -51.62 -24.85
CA GLU A 86 39.68 -52.25 -24.58
C GLU A 86 40.37 -51.67 -23.33
N THR A 87 40.13 -50.39 -23.03
CA THR A 87 40.55 -49.70 -21.80
C THR A 87 39.61 -50.01 -20.63
N ALA A 88 38.34 -50.38 -20.84
CA ALA A 88 37.51 -50.87 -19.73
C ALA A 88 38.05 -52.17 -19.13
N ALA A 89 38.74 -53.00 -19.91
CA ALA A 89 39.42 -54.18 -19.38
C ALA A 89 40.72 -53.83 -18.60
N ARG A 90 41.37 -52.71 -18.92
CA ARG A 90 42.69 -52.33 -18.36
C ARG A 90 42.65 -51.25 -17.26
N ILE A 91 41.70 -50.31 -17.30
CA ILE A 91 41.44 -49.32 -16.25
C ILE A 91 40.64 -49.93 -15.09
N TRP A 92 39.75 -50.89 -15.38
CA TRP A 92 38.97 -51.56 -14.35
C TRP A 92 39.75 -52.79 -13.90
N LEU A 93 40.68 -52.55 -12.98
CA LEU A 93 41.72 -53.50 -12.54
C LEU A 93 41.20 -54.88 -12.07
N THR A 94 39.89 -55.08 -11.90
CA THR A 94 39.23 -56.40 -11.84
C THR A 94 37.74 -56.27 -12.23
N PRO A 95 37.07 -57.32 -12.74
CA PRO A 95 35.60 -57.37 -12.83
C PRO A 95 34.91 -56.99 -11.51
N THR A 96 35.49 -57.35 -10.37
CA THR A 96 34.98 -57.00 -9.04
C THR A 96 34.99 -55.50 -8.74
N LEU A 97 36.00 -54.74 -9.17
CA LEU A 97 36.03 -53.27 -9.00
C LEU A 97 34.98 -52.59 -9.89
N ARG A 98 34.76 -53.14 -11.09
CA ARG A 98 33.70 -52.68 -12.00
C ARG A 98 32.31 -52.93 -11.48
N ASP A 99 32.06 -54.13 -10.98
CA ASP A 99 30.79 -54.47 -10.36
C ASP A 99 30.58 -53.64 -9.09
N SER A 100 31.64 -53.41 -8.30
CA SER A 100 31.58 -52.55 -7.10
C SER A 100 31.28 -51.09 -7.40
N TRP A 101 31.75 -50.56 -8.52
CA TRP A 101 31.48 -49.20 -8.97
C TRP A 101 30.08 -49.07 -9.56
N ASN A 102 29.70 -49.99 -10.44
CA ASN A 102 28.35 -50.04 -11.01
C ASN A 102 27.29 -50.32 -9.93
N ALA A 103 27.66 -50.97 -8.83
CA ALA A 103 26.82 -51.14 -7.65
C ALA A 103 26.76 -49.90 -6.73
N LYS A 104 27.48 -48.80 -6.99
CA LYS A 104 27.43 -47.61 -6.12
C LYS A 104 26.10 -46.86 -6.19
N GLN A 105 25.53 -46.66 -7.39
CA GLN A 105 24.22 -46.02 -7.53
C GLN A 105 23.08 -46.94 -7.01
N PRO A 106 23.03 -48.25 -7.36
CA PRO A 106 22.06 -49.19 -6.79
C PRO A 106 22.26 -49.49 -5.30
N GLY A 107 23.46 -49.29 -4.77
CA GLY A 107 23.82 -49.57 -3.37
C GLY A 107 23.49 -48.44 -2.40
N ASP A 108 23.16 -47.25 -2.92
CA ASP A 108 22.64 -46.13 -2.13
C ASP A 108 21.12 -46.04 -2.31
N PRO A 109 20.33 -46.31 -1.25
CA PRO A 109 18.88 -46.34 -1.35
C PRO A 109 18.27 -44.96 -1.64
N THR A 110 18.89 -43.86 -1.18
CA THR A 110 18.46 -42.48 -1.50
C THR A 110 18.67 -42.19 -2.99
N LEU A 111 19.84 -42.50 -3.55
CA LEU A 111 20.11 -42.28 -4.98
C LEU A 111 19.23 -43.15 -5.87
N THR A 112 18.96 -44.40 -5.47
CA THR A 112 18.04 -45.30 -6.16
C THR A 112 16.63 -44.72 -6.18
N ALA A 113 16.13 -44.20 -5.05
CA ALA A 113 14.80 -43.60 -4.94
C ALA A 113 14.67 -42.30 -5.75
N LEU A 114 15.69 -41.44 -5.74
CA LEU A 114 15.71 -40.20 -6.54
C LEU A 114 15.78 -40.50 -8.04
N ALA A 115 16.56 -41.50 -8.46
CA ALA A 115 16.67 -41.89 -9.86
C ALA A 115 15.38 -42.52 -10.41
N ALA A 116 14.53 -43.09 -9.54
CA ALA A 116 13.24 -43.66 -9.93
C ALA A 116 12.14 -42.61 -10.17
N LEU A 117 12.36 -41.34 -9.81
CA LEU A 117 11.37 -40.28 -9.99
C LEU A 117 11.22 -39.89 -11.46
N THR A 118 9.97 -39.67 -11.88
CA THR A 118 9.70 -38.97 -13.15
C THR A 118 9.81 -37.47 -12.94
N VAL A 119 10.93 -36.89 -13.38
CA VAL A 119 11.16 -35.44 -13.33
C VAL A 119 10.45 -34.78 -14.52
N ALA A 120 9.71 -33.70 -14.26
CA ALA A 120 9.03 -32.89 -15.26
C ALA A 120 9.07 -31.41 -14.85
N ALA A 121 8.81 -30.51 -15.79
CA ALA A 121 8.63 -29.09 -15.48
C ALA A 121 7.51 -28.87 -14.46
N ASP A 122 7.62 -27.77 -13.70
CA ASP A 122 6.59 -27.33 -12.75
C ASP A 122 6.28 -28.35 -11.62
N ARG A 123 7.28 -29.12 -11.22
CA ARG A 123 7.20 -30.12 -10.13
C ARG A 123 8.28 -29.89 -9.08
N LEU A 124 7.93 -30.10 -7.81
CA LEU A 124 8.87 -30.13 -6.68
C LEU A 124 9.11 -31.58 -6.25
N ILE A 125 10.38 -31.97 -6.14
CA ILE A 125 10.77 -33.22 -5.48
C ILE A 125 10.77 -33.00 -3.97
N TYR A 126 10.19 -33.91 -3.21
CA TYR A 126 10.19 -33.87 -1.74
C TYR A 126 10.33 -35.28 -1.16
N ALA A 127 10.95 -35.38 0.01
CA ALA A 127 11.06 -36.64 0.74
C ALA A 127 9.74 -36.96 1.46
N THR A 128 9.28 -38.20 1.36
CA THR A 128 8.09 -38.70 2.08
C THR A 128 8.47 -39.59 3.27
N ALA A 129 9.68 -40.16 3.25
CA ALA A 129 10.31 -40.93 4.32
C ALA A 129 11.83 -41.00 4.03
N PRO A 130 12.68 -41.56 4.91
CA PRO A 130 14.05 -41.92 4.55
C PRO A 130 14.07 -42.77 3.29
N ASP A 131 14.96 -42.46 2.34
CA ASP A 131 15.10 -43.16 1.06
C ASP A 131 13.79 -43.26 0.23
N ALA A 132 12.84 -42.34 0.43
CA ALA A 132 11.59 -42.30 -0.32
C ALA A 132 11.24 -40.87 -0.71
N PHE A 133 11.03 -40.65 -2.01
CA PHE A 133 10.75 -39.34 -2.58
C PHE A 133 9.52 -39.39 -3.46
N ALA A 134 8.88 -38.24 -3.61
CA ALA A 134 7.74 -38.04 -4.50
C ALA A 134 7.85 -36.69 -5.21
N VAL A 135 7.02 -36.50 -6.24
CA VAL A 135 6.90 -35.23 -6.98
C VAL A 135 5.51 -34.63 -6.78
N SER A 136 5.45 -33.34 -6.45
CA SER A 136 4.20 -32.57 -6.32
C SER A 136 4.16 -31.43 -7.34
N PRO A 137 3.00 -31.11 -7.95
CA PRO A 137 2.84 -29.90 -8.77
C PRO A 137 3.16 -28.61 -8.01
N LEU A 138 3.95 -27.73 -8.62
CA LEU A 138 4.12 -26.34 -8.21
C LEU A 138 3.25 -25.44 -9.10
N THR A 139 2.34 -24.68 -8.49
CA THR A 139 1.55 -23.68 -9.23
C THR A 139 2.44 -22.55 -9.75
N ALA A 140 1.98 -21.82 -10.75
CA ALA A 140 2.71 -20.65 -11.27
C ALA A 140 2.97 -19.61 -10.17
N ILE A 141 1.99 -19.37 -9.27
CA ILE A 141 2.14 -18.46 -8.13
C ILE A 141 3.23 -18.97 -7.18
N ALA A 142 3.26 -20.26 -6.86
CA ALA A 142 4.30 -20.82 -5.98
C ALA A 142 5.70 -20.70 -6.59
N ARG A 143 5.85 -20.92 -7.90
CA ARG A 143 7.14 -20.71 -8.59
C ARG A 143 7.56 -19.24 -8.57
N ASN A 144 6.64 -18.32 -8.83
CA ASN A 144 6.92 -16.88 -8.76
C ASN A 144 7.30 -16.45 -7.35
N LEU A 145 6.65 -17.03 -6.33
CA LEU A 145 6.94 -16.73 -4.92
C LEU A 145 8.34 -17.23 -4.53
N LEU A 146 8.69 -18.47 -4.90
CA LEU A 146 10.02 -19.04 -4.64
C LEU A 146 11.14 -18.34 -5.41
N ALA A 147 10.83 -17.76 -6.58
CA ALA A 147 11.78 -16.99 -7.38
C ALA A 147 12.01 -15.55 -6.87
N ALA A 148 11.19 -15.07 -5.93
CA ALA A 148 11.28 -13.71 -5.43
C ALA A 148 12.53 -13.50 -4.55
N ALA A 149 13.35 -12.51 -4.91
CA ALA A 149 14.61 -12.22 -4.21
C ALA A 149 14.45 -11.43 -2.89
N THR A 150 13.29 -10.81 -2.66
CA THR A 150 13.04 -9.94 -1.50
C THR A 150 11.64 -10.17 -0.91
N ALA A 151 11.45 -9.79 0.36
CA ALA A 151 10.15 -9.85 1.00
C ALA A 151 9.09 -8.98 0.29
N THR A 152 9.49 -7.86 -0.32
CA THR A 152 8.61 -7.00 -1.13
C THR A 152 8.11 -7.74 -2.36
N ALA A 153 9.02 -8.38 -3.12
CA ALA A 153 8.64 -9.17 -4.29
C ALA A 153 7.74 -10.38 -3.91
N MET A 154 7.99 -11.01 -2.75
CA MET A 154 7.12 -12.08 -2.25
C MET A 154 5.70 -11.57 -1.94
N ARG A 155 5.58 -10.37 -1.33
CA ARG A 155 4.30 -9.73 -1.05
C ARG A 155 3.54 -9.38 -2.33
N GLU A 156 4.24 -8.88 -3.35
CA GLU A 156 3.64 -8.59 -4.67
C GLU A 156 3.02 -9.84 -5.30
N VAL A 157 3.74 -10.96 -5.30
CA VAL A 157 3.22 -12.24 -5.83
C VAL A 157 1.98 -12.71 -5.07
N MET A 158 1.91 -12.46 -3.77
CA MET A 158 0.80 -12.84 -2.90
C MET A 158 -0.34 -11.81 -2.89
N GLY A 159 -0.20 -10.65 -3.55
CA GLY A 159 -1.15 -9.54 -3.47
C GLY A 159 -1.28 -8.94 -2.06
N ALA A 160 -0.26 -9.12 -1.22
CA ALA A 160 -0.21 -8.62 0.15
C ALA A 160 0.43 -7.23 0.22
N ALA A 161 0.00 -6.42 1.18
CA ALA A 161 0.61 -5.12 1.48
C ALA A 161 1.51 -5.20 2.73
N GLU A 162 2.42 -4.25 2.89
CA GLU A 162 3.21 -4.10 4.12
C GLU A 162 2.33 -3.61 5.28
N ASP A 163 2.60 -4.09 6.49
CA ASP A 163 1.80 -3.80 7.69
C ASP A 163 1.71 -2.29 7.99
N GLU A 164 2.80 -1.56 7.75
CA GLU A 164 2.83 -0.09 7.88
C GLU A 164 1.91 0.61 6.86
N ALA A 165 1.83 0.10 5.63
CA ALA A 165 0.97 0.64 4.58
C ALA A 165 -0.52 0.37 4.88
N VAL A 166 -0.84 -0.83 5.39
CA VAL A 166 -2.19 -1.20 5.82
C VAL A 166 -2.63 -0.37 7.03
N THR A 167 -1.78 -0.25 8.04
CA THR A 167 -2.05 0.54 9.24
C THR A 167 -2.25 2.02 8.91
N THR A 168 -1.44 2.56 7.99
CA THR A 168 -1.60 3.94 7.50
C THR A 168 -2.93 4.11 6.75
N ALA A 169 -3.22 3.22 5.79
CA ALA A 169 -4.45 3.30 4.99
C ALA A 169 -5.72 3.14 5.84
N LEU A 170 -5.73 2.18 6.78
CA LEU A 170 -6.84 1.98 7.71
C LEU A 170 -6.94 3.11 8.74
N GLY A 171 -5.80 3.67 9.18
CA GLY A 171 -5.76 4.86 10.04
C GLY A 171 -6.44 6.07 9.40
N PHE A 172 -6.24 6.29 8.10
CA PHE A 172 -6.97 7.32 7.35
C PHE A 172 -8.44 6.99 7.10
N ARG A 173 -8.82 5.71 7.04
CA ARG A 173 -10.18 5.31 6.64
C ARG A 173 -11.14 5.08 7.81
N LEU A 174 -10.65 4.66 8.98
CA LEU A 174 -11.48 4.13 10.07
C LEU A 174 -11.44 4.92 11.38
N ARG A 175 -10.52 5.88 11.54
CA ARG A 175 -10.45 6.66 12.77
C ARG A 175 -11.55 7.73 12.80
N PHE A 176 -12.65 7.40 13.47
CA PHE A 176 -13.69 8.35 13.91
C PHE A 176 -13.27 9.12 15.18
N ASP A 177 -12.13 8.76 15.79
CA ASP A 177 -11.65 9.22 17.11
C ASP A 177 -10.51 10.24 17.04
N ALA A 178 -9.81 10.34 15.91
CA ALA A 178 -8.85 11.41 15.64
C ALA A 178 -9.47 12.42 14.67
N ALA A 179 -9.45 13.70 15.03
CA ALA A 179 -9.88 14.77 14.14
C ALA A 179 -9.10 14.67 12.81
N GLN A 180 -9.79 14.22 11.76
CA GLN A 180 -9.20 14.18 10.43
C GLN A 180 -9.03 15.61 9.93
N VAL A 181 -7.82 15.98 9.50
CA VAL A 181 -7.56 17.27 8.83
C VAL A 181 -8.11 17.16 7.40
N LEU A 182 -9.43 17.14 7.29
CA LEU A 182 -10.13 17.14 6.03
C LEU A 182 -10.08 18.55 5.44
N THR A 183 -9.69 18.64 4.17
CA THR A 183 -9.88 19.86 3.38
C THR A 183 -11.36 20.23 3.36
N SER A 184 -11.68 21.51 3.12
CA SER A 184 -13.09 21.94 3.07
C SER A 184 -13.95 21.12 2.08
N PRO A 185 -13.49 20.77 0.86
CA PRO A 185 -14.26 19.91 -0.04
C PRO A 185 -14.52 18.50 0.52
N GLN A 186 -13.55 17.91 1.23
CA GLN A 186 -13.71 16.58 1.83
C GLN A 186 -14.73 16.60 2.98
N ARG A 187 -14.77 17.69 3.76
CA ARG A 187 -15.80 17.85 4.80
C ARG A 187 -17.18 17.95 4.18
N THR A 188 -17.37 18.79 3.16
CA THR A 188 -18.65 18.89 2.43
C THR A 188 -19.11 17.54 1.92
N GLN A 189 -18.24 16.79 1.23
CA GLN A 189 -18.59 15.45 0.75
C GLN A 189 -18.95 14.47 1.88
N ALA A 190 -18.29 14.57 3.04
CA ALA A 190 -18.61 13.73 4.20
C ALA A 190 -20.02 14.06 4.76
N HIS A 191 -20.38 15.34 4.82
CA HIS A 191 -21.73 15.77 5.20
C HIS A 191 -22.78 15.30 4.18
N ASP A 192 -22.49 15.43 2.88
CA ASP A 192 -23.37 14.96 1.80
C ASP A 192 -23.61 13.45 1.87
N ASN A 193 -22.54 12.66 2.08
CA ASN A 193 -22.64 11.20 2.20
C ASN A 193 -23.47 10.78 3.41
N LEU A 194 -23.47 11.57 4.49
CA LEU A 194 -24.26 11.33 5.69
C LEU A 194 -25.67 11.92 5.60
N GLY A 195 -26.02 12.62 4.50
CA GLY A 195 -27.29 13.31 4.34
C GLY A 195 -27.47 14.48 5.31
N LEU A 196 -26.38 15.03 5.84
CA LEU A 196 -26.39 16.19 6.70
C LEU A 196 -26.51 17.44 5.84
N GLY A 197 -27.61 18.19 5.96
CA GLY A 197 -27.81 19.43 5.20
C GLY A 197 -26.93 20.59 5.70
N ASP A 198 -27.02 21.75 5.03
CA ASP A 198 -26.20 22.94 5.29
C ASP A 198 -26.19 23.41 6.77
N ALA A 199 -27.29 23.17 7.50
CA ALA A 199 -27.40 23.47 8.93
C ALA A 199 -26.34 22.74 9.78
N ALA A 200 -25.82 21.59 9.33
CA ALA A 200 -24.77 20.84 10.02
C ALA A 200 -23.39 21.52 9.96
N LEU A 201 -23.21 22.51 9.09
CA LEU A 201 -21.98 23.30 8.99
C LEU A 201 -22.00 24.54 9.89
N ALA A 202 -23.18 24.95 10.35
CA ALA A 202 -23.38 26.14 11.17
C ALA A 202 -23.12 25.85 12.65
N ASN A 203 -22.55 26.82 13.38
CA ASN A 203 -22.47 26.73 14.83
C ASN A 203 -23.85 26.95 15.46
N ILE A 204 -24.01 26.59 16.73
CA ILE A 204 -25.21 26.97 17.51
C ILE A 204 -25.04 28.36 18.13
N GLY A 205 -26.09 29.16 18.15
CA GLY A 205 -26.11 30.45 18.84
C GLY A 205 -26.91 31.53 18.10
N THR A 206 -26.75 32.79 18.53
CA THR A 206 -27.49 33.96 18.01
C THR A 206 -26.68 34.83 17.06
N ALA A 207 -25.43 34.47 16.76
CA ALA A 207 -24.62 35.17 15.76
C ALA A 207 -25.13 34.90 14.33
N GLU A 208 -24.78 35.78 13.39
CA GLU A 208 -25.10 35.60 11.97
C GLU A 208 -24.54 34.28 11.43
N GLY A 209 -25.36 33.56 10.65
CA GLY A 209 -24.99 32.28 10.04
C GLY A 209 -25.08 31.06 10.98
N ASN A 210 -25.41 31.25 12.25
CA ASN A 210 -25.61 30.16 13.21
C ASN A 210 -27.05 29.63 13.20
N VAL A 211 -27.22 28.38 13.65
CA VAL A 211 -28.53 27.81 13.97
C VAL A 211 -28.93 28.23 15.39
N VAL A 212 -30.14 28.78 15.53
CA VAL A 212 -30.70 29.16 16.83
C VAL A 212 -31.07 27.90 17.63
N ALA A 213 -30.47 27.76 18.81
CA ALA A 213 -30.81 26.71 19.78
C ALA A 213 -31.71 27.28 20.90
N LEU A 214 -32.46 26.43 21.61
CA LEU A 214 -33.29 26.87 22.74
C LEU A 214 -32.43 27.27 23.94
N ASP A 215 -32.77 28.39 24.60
CA ASP A 215 -32.11 28.93 25.81
C ASP A 215 -32.74 28.37 27.11
N GLY A 216 -33.06 27.08 27.08
CA GLY A 216 -33.75 26.37 28.16
C GLY A 216 -35.07 25.73 27.71
N PRO A 217 -35.82 25.11 28.65
CA PRO A 217 -37.03 24.37 28.33
C PRO A 217 -38.04 25.24 27.60
N SER A 218 -38.25 24.95 26.31
CA SER A 218 -39.21 25.65 25.44
C SER A 218 -39.02 27.18 25.35
N ARG A 219 -37.79 27.69 25.50
CA ARG A 219 -37.48 29.14 25.39
C ARG A 219 -36.60 29.42 24.18
N LEU A 220 -37.00 30.37 23.35
CA LEU A 220 -36.09 30.95 22.37
C LEU A 220 -35.08 31.88 23.09
N PRO A 221 -33.82 31.94 22.63
CA PRO A 221 -32.88 32.97 23.09
C PRO A 221 -33.43 34.37 22.84
N SER A 222 -32.94 35.34 23.61
CA SER A 222 -33.21 36.75 23.32
C SER A 222 -32.58 37.13 21.98
N LEU A 223 -33.43 37.30 20.98
CA LEU A 223 -33.10 37.71 19.62
C LEU A 223 -33.91 38.97 19.28
N ASP A 224 -33.36 39.87 18.48
CA ASP A 224 -34.17 40.93 17.89
C ASP A 224 -35.14 40.31 16.87
N GLY A 225 -36.42 40.32 17.21
CA GLY A 225 -37.50 39.78 16.38
C GLY A 225 -38.13 40.81 15.43
N SER A 226 -37.52 41.99 15.23
CA SER A 226 -38.09 43.08 14.42
C SER A 226 -38.45 42.69 12.97
N GLN A 227 -37.83 41.65 12.44
CA GLN A 227 -38.10 41.09 11.11
C GLN A 227 -39.11 39.93 11.08
N LEU A 228 -39.53 39.43 12.24
CA LEU A 228 -40.52 38.36 12.32
C LEU A 228 -41.91 38.92 11.99
N ALA A 229 -42.42 38.57 10.81
CA ALA A 229 -43.78 38.89 10.41
C ALA A 229 -44.80 37.90 11.01
N ASN A 230 -46.08 38.32 11.10
CA ASN A 230 -47.21 37.49 11.54
C ASN A 230 -47.13 36.98 13.00
N VAL A 231 -46.37 37.66 13.86
CA VAL A 231 -46.40 37.41 15.30
C VAL A 231 -47.64 38.11 15.88
N VAL A 232 -48.63 37.33 16.35
CA VAL A 232 -49.84 37.85 17.00
C VAL A 232 -49.66 37.77 18.53
N PRO A 233 -49.66 38.90 19.26
CA PRO A 233 -49.62 38.88 20.72
C PRO A 233 -50.86 38.16 21.30
N ALA A 234 -50.68 37.39 22.37
CA ALA A 234 -51.75 36.58 22.96
C ALA A 234 -52.95 37.41 23.49
N ILE A 235 -52.71 38.63 23.97
CA ILE A 235 -53.75 39.62 24.29
C ILE A 235 -53.20 41.00 23.91
N PRO A 236 -53.47 41.51 22.69
CA PRO A 236 -52.88 42.76 22.27
C PRO A 236 -53.61 43.96 22.89
N VAL A 237 -52.81 44.94 23.30
CA VAL A 237 -53.21 46.34 23.15
C VAL A 237 -53.44 46.55 21.67
N ARG A 238 -54.71 46.65 21.26
CA ARG A 238 -55.06 46.78 19.84
C ARG A 238 -54.89 48.21 19.35
N ALA A 239 -55.08 49.17 20.25
CA ALA A 239 -54.78 50.56 19.96
C ALA A 239 -54.42 51.33 21.23
N PHE A 240 -53.62 52.37 21.09
CA PHE A 240 -53.36 53.34 22.15
C PHE A 240 -53.12 54.73 21.57
N ALA A 241 -53.36 55.75 22.39
CA ALA A 241 -52.90 57.10 22.11
C ALA A 241 -52.60 57.87 23.40
N THR A 242 -51.63 58.78 23.34
CA THR A 242 -51.50 59.89 24.28
C THR A 242 -51.86 61.17 23.55
N PHE A 243 -52.69 62.01 24.16
CA PHE A 243 -53.19 63.21 23.52
C PHE A 243 -53.43 64.33 24.54
N LYS A 244 -53.56 65.55 24.04
CA LYS A 244 -53.94 66.73 24.84
C LYS A 244 -54.84 67.65 24.03
N TRP A 245 -55.53 68.53 24.74
CA TRP A 245 -56.18 69.69 24.14
C TRP A 245 -55.28 70.92 24.28
N THR A 246 -54.96 71.58 23.17
CA THR A 246 -54.08 72.77 23.17
C THR A 246 -54.82 74.08 23.39
N GLY A 247 -56.15 74.03 23.53
CA GLY A 247 -57.03 75.21 23.46
C GLY A 247 -57.68 75.40 22.10
N THR A 248 -57.07 74.88 21.03
CA THR A 248 -57.58 75.02 19.65
C THR A 248 -57.73 73.69 18.91
N ALA A 249 -56.90 72.69 19.23
CA ALA A 249 -56.92 71.39 18.56
C ALA A 249 -56.57 70.24 19.51
N VAL A 250 -56.94 69.03 19.11
CA VAL A 250 -56.44 67.81 19.74
C VAL A 250 -55.07 67.49 19.12
N GLU A 251 -54.06 67.38 19.96
CA GLU A 251 -52.71 66.97 19.55
C GLU A 251 -52.46 65.54 20.04
N ILE A 252 -52.21 64.61 19.10
CA ILE A 252 -51.83 63.23 19.40
C ILE A 252 -50.30 63.17 19.49
N LEU A 253 -49.79 62.81 20.66
CA LEU A 253 -48.35 62.83 21.00
C LEU A 253 -47.67 61.51 20.65
N ALA A 254 -48.36 60.39 20.87
CA ALA A 254 -47.96 59.05 20.43
C ALA A 254 -49.21 58.22 20.18
N SER A 255 -49.20 57.34 19.19
CA SER A 255 -50.31 56.41 18.95
C SER A 255 -49.92 55.18 18.15
N ALA A 256 -50.69 54.11 18.32
CA ALA A 256 -50.77 52.99 17.39
C ALA A 256 -52.23 52.54 17.30
N GLY A 257 -52.71 52.22 16.10
CA GLY A 257 -54.09 51.74 15.88
C GLY A 257 -55.21 52.79 16.06
N ILE A 258 -54.88 54.05 16.31
CA ILE A 258 -55.83 55.18 16.39
C ILE A 258 -55.68 56.05 15.13
N ALA A 259 -56.77 56.22 14.37
CA ALA A 259 -56.80 57.06 13.18
C ALA A 259 -57.00 58.54 13.53
N SER A 260 -57.86 58.85 14.51
CA SER A 260 -58.12 60.23 14.92
C SER A 260 -58.73 60.31 16.31
N ILE A 261 -58.57 61.47 16.95
CA ILE A 261 -59.27 61.85 18.19
C ILE A 261 -59.90 63.21 17.95
N THR A 262 -61.23 63.25 17.94
CA THR A 262 -62.00 64.46 17.67
C THR A 262 -62.67 64.93 18.94
N ARG A 263 -62.53 66.20 19.29
CA ARG A 263 -63.20 66.79 20.44
C ARG A 263 -64.63 67.20 20.07
N ASN A 264 -65.62 66.68 20.79
CA ASN A 264 -67.05 67.02 20.60
C ASN A 264 -67.49 68.18 21.52
N GLY A 265 -66.73 68.44 22.57
CA GLY A 265 -67.01 69.42 23.61
C GLY A 265 -65.94 69.37 24.70
N VAL A 266 -66.04 70.22 25.72
CA VAL A 266 -65.13 70.18 26.87
C VAL A 266 -65.17 68.79 27.50
N GLY A 267 -64.02 68.13 27.63
CA GLY A 267 -63.89 66.80 28.24
C GLY A 267 -64.55 65.66 27.44
N ASP A 268 -64.92 65.87 26.18
CA ASP A 268 -65.64 64.89 25.37
C ASP A 268 -64.93 64.64 24.05
N TYR A 269 -64.51 63.40 23.83
CA TYR A 269 -63.67 63.00 22.71
C TYR A 269 -64.20 61.75 22.03
N THR A 270 -64.28 61.75 20.70
CA THR A 270 -64.48 60.55 19.89
C THR A 270 -63.13 60.06 19.38
N VAL A 271 -62.78 58.83 19.74
CA VAL A 271 -61.58 58.12 19.29
C VAL A 271 -61.98 57.17 18.16
N THR A 272 -61.34 57.32 17.01
CA THR A 272 -61.56 56.48 15.82
C THR A 272 -60.38 55.56 15.59
N PHE A 273 -60.62 54.27 15.40
CA PHE A 273 -59.58 53.27 15.18
C PHE A 273 -59.13 53.23 13.72
N THR A 274 -57.87 52.90 13.48
CA THR A 274 -57.32 52.71 12.12
C THR A 274 -57.89 51.47 11.45
N GLU A 275 -58.08 50.40 12.21
CA GLU A 275 -58.73 49.16 11.78
C GLU A 275 -59.88 48.84 12.73
N ALA A 276 -60.94 48.21 12.20
CA ALA A 276 -62.07 47.81 13.03
C ALA A 276 -61.64 46.72 14.02
N MET A 277 -61.91 46.93 15.31
CA MET A 277 -61.80 45.91 16.35
C MET A 277 -62.67 44.70 15.97
N PRO A 278 -62.24 43.45 16.26
CA PRO A 278 -63.04 42.27 15.93
C PRO A 278 -64.44 42.26 16.58
N SER A 279 -64.58 42.91 17.73
CA SER A 279 -65.82 43.10 18.46
C SER A 279 -65.89 44.49 19.10
N ALA A 280 -67.10 44.97 19.40
CA ALA A 280 -67.32 46.17 20.21
C ALA A 280 -67.08 45.94 21.72
N HIS A 281 -66.82 44.69 22.13
CA HIS A 281 -66.54 44.31 23.51
C HIS A 281 -65.04 44.43 23.87
N TYR A 282 -64.42 45.57 23.58
CA TYR A 282 -63.07 45.90 24.04
C TYR A 282 -63.10 46.63 25.39
N ALA A 283 -62.00 46.56 26.14
CA ALA A 283 -61.81 47.38 27.32
C ALA A 283 -61.20 48.73 26.93
N VAL A 284 -61.70 49.80 27.55
CA VAL A 284 -61.10 51.14 27.47
C VAL A 284 -60.50 51.46 28.82
N THR A 285 -59.19 51.70 28.84
CA THR A 285 -58.49 52.16 30.04
C THR A 285 -57.69 53.39 29.69
N GLY A 286 -57.39 54.21 30.69
CA GLY A 286 -56.63 55.42 30.48
C GLY A 286 -56.14 56.04 31.76
N SER A 287 -55.21 56.97 31.61
CA SER A 287 -54.72 57.81 32.69
C SER A 287 -54.77 59.26 32.26
N ILE A 288 -54.96 60.16 33.22
CA ILE A 288 -55.06 61.60 32.97
C ILE A 288 -54.02 62.30 33.84
N ALA A 289 -53.29 63.22 33.24
CA ALA A 289 -52.52 64.24 33.93
C ALA A 289 -53.24 65.58 33.76
N ALA A 290 -53.55 66.22 34.88
CA ALA A 290 -54.20 67.53 34.93
C ALA A 290 -53.85 68.25 36.25
N ALA A 291 -54.12 69.55 36.32
CA ALA A 291 -53.85 70.36 37.50
C ALA A 291 -54.91 70.15 38.59
N GLY A 292 -54.54 69.48 39.68
CA GLY A 292 -55.36 69.32 40.89
C GLY A 292 -56.51 68.31 40.76
N GLY A 293 -56.88 67.69 41.89
CA GLY A 293 -58.04 66.80 41.99
C GLY A 293 -57.83 65.38 41.40
N SER A 294 -58.90 64.58 41.48
CA SER A 294 -58.97 63.24 40.86
C SER A 294 -59.73 63.30 39.54
N TRP A 295 -59.26 62.55 38.55
CA TRP A 295 -59.79 62.57 37.19
C TRP A 295 -60.12 61.17 36.72
N LEU A 296 -61.13 61.06 35.87
CA LEU A 296 -61.56 59.80 35.26
C LEU A 296 -61.61 59.92 33.74
N LEU A 297 -61.12 58.88 33.07
CA LEU A 297 -61.35 58.63 31.65
C LEU A 297 -62.23 57.40 31.54
N SER A 298 -63.38 57.53 30.91
CA SER A 298 -64.35 56.43 30.76
C SER A 298 -65.08 56.54 29.43
N PRO A 299 -65.54 55.44 28.83
CA PRO A 299 -66.54 55.52 27.77
C PRO A 299 -67.72 56.40 28.19
N LEU A 300 -68.10 57.36 27.36
CA LEU A 300 -69.10 58.37 27.70
C LEU A 300 -70.51 57.76 27.69
N SER A 301 -71.18 57.75 28.85
CA SER A 301 -72.63 57.58 28.95
C SER A 301 -73.30 58.96 29.20
N PRO A 302 -74.34 59.36 28.45
CA PRO A 302 -74.98 60.67 28.59
C PRO A 302 -75.58 60.92 29.97
N SER A 303 -76.03 59.85 30.64
CA SER A 303 -76.63 59.88 31.98
C SER A 303 -75.62 59.59 33.10
N GLY A 304 -74.35 59.33 32.78
CA GLY A 304 -73.35 58.82 33.75
C GLY A 304 -73.62 57.40 34.26
N LEU A 305 -74.74 56.80 33.87
CA LEU A 305 -75.18 55.45 34.21
C LEU A 305 -75.66 54.76 32.92
N GLY A 306 -75.28 53.51 32.68
CA GLY A 306 -75.70 52.72 31.51
C GLY A 306 -74.64 52.57 30.41
N ALA A 307 -75.04 51.99 29.27
CA ALA A 307 -74.15 51.70 28.16
C ALA A 307 -73.53 52.97 27.54
N PRO A 308 -72.29 52.91 27.01
CA PRO A 308 -71.68 54.04 26.34
C PRO A 308 -72.51 54.51 25.14
N SER A 309 -72.59 55.82 24.95
CA SER A 309 -73.29 56.46 23.83
C SER A 309 -72.73 56.10 22.45
N LEU A 310 -71.44 55.76 22.39
CA LEU A 310 -70.76 55.30 21.18
C LEU A 310 -69.61 54.39 21.59
N MET A 311 -69.76 53.10 21.36
CA MET A 311 -68.73 52.08 21.53
C MET A 311 -68.97 50.99 20.50
N THR A 312 -68.22 51.07 19.41
CA THR A 312 -68.40 50.28 18.19
C THR A 312 -67.05 49.70 17.77
N THR A 313 -67.04 48.75 16.84
CA THR A 313 -65.79 48.18 16.32
C THR A 313 -64.86 49.23 15.70
N THR A 314 -65.36 50.41 15.29
CA THR A 314 -64.54 51.44 14.63
C THR A 314 -64.26 52.65 15.49
N GLN A 315 -65.06 52.91 16.54
CA GLN A 315 -65.01 54.16 17.30
C GLN A 315 -65.51 53.99 18.73
N VAL A 316 -64.92 54.74 19.66
CA VAL A 316 -65.43 54.94 21.02
C VAL A 316 -65.48 56.42 21.37
N ARG A 317 -66.57 56.86 21.99
CA ARG A 317 -66.65 58.19 22.62
C ARG A 317 -66.29 58.06 24.08
N VAL A 318 -65.35 58.88 24.53
CA VAL A 318 -64.83 58.90 25.90
C VAL A 318 -65.04 60.26 26.53
N ALA A 319 -65.31 60.20 27.82
CA ALA A 319 -65.38 61.31 28.73
C ALA A 319 -64.05 61.46 29.48
N VAL A 320 -63.60 62.70 29.62
CA VAL A 320 -62.60 63.14 30.58
C VAL A 320 -63.33 64.03 31.59
N TYR A 321 -63.32 63.61 32.85
CA TYR A 321 -64.10 64.26 33.90
C TYR A 321 -63.26 64.49 35.15
N ALA A 322 -63.31 65.71 35.67
CA ALA A 322 -62.68 66.11 36.92
C ALA A 322 -63.68 65.94 38.08
N TYR A 323 -63.29 65.20 39.11
CA TYR A 323 -64.17 64.94 40.25
C TYR A 323 -64.53 66.26 40.97
N GLY A 324 -65.82 66.57 41.05
CA GLY A 324 -66.33 67.83 41.58
C GLY A 324 -66.19 69.04 40.65
N GLY A 325 -65.55 68.90 39.49
CA GLY A 325 -65.30 69.98 38.51
C GLY A 325 -66.05 69.84 37.18
N GLY A 326 -66.64 68.67 36.90
CA GLY A 326 -67.37 68.43 35.65
C GLY A 326 -66.49 67.88 34.52
N PHE A 327 -67.04 67.87 33.30
CA PHE A 327 -66.26 67.55 32.11
C PHE A 327 -65.19 68.63 31.90
N ALA A 328 -63.95 68.19 31.67
CA ALA A 328 -62.82 69.09 31.54
C ALA A 328 -61.77 68.50 30.59
N ASP A 329 -61.09 69.38 29.86
CA ASP A 329 -60.02 68.96 28.97
C ASP A 329 -58.74 68.66 29.76
N PRO A 330 -58.04 67.54 29.49
CA PRO A 330 -56.87 67.14 30.24
C PRO A 330 -55.63 67.94 29.80
N THR A 331 -54.63 68.06 30.68
CA THR A 331 -53.29 68.51 30.26
C THR A 331 -52.63 67.44 29.40
N TYR A 332 -52.77 66.17 29.79
CA TYR A 332 -52.48 65.00 28.98
C TYR A 332 -53.45 63.87 29.32
N ALA A 333 -53.93 63.13 28.34
CA ALA A 333 -54.65 61.87 28.54
C ALA A 333 -53.98 60.77 27.75
N ALA A 334 -53.83 59.61 28.38
CA ALA A 334 -53.48 58.35 27.72
C ALA A 334 -54.73 57.49 27.66
N ILE A 335 -54.95 56.84 26.52
CA ILE A 335 -56.01 55.86 26.33
C ILE A 335 -55.42 54.61 25.70
N GLN A 336 -55.89 53.46 26.17
CA GLN A 336 -55.54 52.14 25.67
C GLN A 336 -56.80 51.32 25.44
N ILE A 337 -56.82 50.61 24.32
CA ILE A 337 -57.89 49.71 23.89
C ILE A 337 -57.34 48.30 23.95
N VAL A 338 -57.94 47.46 24.80
CA VAL A 338 -57.48 46.09 25.05
C VAL A 338 -58.57 45.10 24.68
N GLY A 339 -58.20 44.05 23.95
CA GLY A 339 -59.17 43.08 23.45
C GLY A 339 -60.05 43.67 22.36
N GLY A 340 -61.25 43.12 22.20
CA GLY A 340 -62.05 43.26 20.98
C GLY A 340 -61.86 42.05 20.07
#